data_AF-A0A8J4HH27-F1
#
_entry.id   AF-A0A8J4HH27-F1
#
_cell.length_a   1.000
_cell.length_b   1.000
_cell.length_c   1.000
_cell.angle_alpha   90.00
_cell.angle_beta   90.00
_cell.angle_gamma   90.00
#
_symmetry.space_group_name_H-M   'P 1'
#
loop_
_entity.id
_entity.type
_entity.pdbx_description
1 polymer ?
#
loop_
_entity_poly.entity_id
_entity_poly.type
_entity_poly.pdbx_seq_one_letter_code
_entity_poly.pdbx_strand_id
1 'polypeptide(L)'
;AGAIESLKARLAADPHDHAARYDLATALNAKGEREAAAEALLTIIREQPGWNQDAARLQLLKFFEAWGFDDAATMAARRKLSALLFR
;
A
#
# COMPACT_ATOMS: atom_id res chain seq x y z
N ALA A 1 8.99 10.67 18.41
CA ALA A 1 8.86 10.50 16.95
C ALA A 1 7.58 9.72 16.67
N GLY A 2 6.77 10.13 15.69
CA GLY A 2 5.50 9.47 15.37
C GLY A 2 5.70 8.14 14.64
N ALA A 3 4.72 7.24 14.72
CA ALA A 3 4.80 5.90 14.13
C ALA A 3 5.17 5.91 12.63
N ILE A 4 4.65 6.87 11.86
CA ILE A 4 4.97 7.04 10.42
C ILE A 4 6.45 7.34 10.18
N GLU A 5 7.05 8.21 10.99
CA GLU A 5 8.46 8.58 10.80
C GLU A 5 9.39 7.42 11.14
N SER A 6 9.05 6.62 12.17
CA SER A 6 9.79 5.39 12.48
C SER A 6 9.71 4.37 11.35
N LEU A 7 8.55 4.24 10.69
CA LEU A 7 8.37 3.34 9.55
C LEU A 7 9.15 3.82 8.31
N LYS A 8 9.14 5.13 8.04
CA LYS A 8 9.98 5.71 6.97
C LYS A 8 11.46 5.51 7.23
N ALA A 9 11.91 5.66 8.47
CA ALA A 9 13.32 5.42 8.83
C ALA A 9 13.71 3.95 8.61
N ARG A 10 12.84 2.99 8.95
CA ARG A 10 13.05 1.57 8.63
C ARG A 10 13.20 1.35 7.12
N LEU A 11 12.33 1.96 6.32
CA LEU A 11 12.39 1.85 4.85
C LEU A 11 13.59 2.55 4.22
N ALA A 12 14.12 3.61 4.86
CA ALA A 12 15.34 4.26 4.43
C ALA A 12 16.57 3.39 4.69
N ALA A 13 16.56 2.61 5.77
CA ALA A 13 17.61 1.66 6.10
C ALA A 13 17.50 0.35 5.29
N ASP A 14 16.28 -0.13 5.08
CA ASP A 14 15.97 -1.32 4.29
C ASP A 14 14.75 -1.06 3.38
N PRO A 15 14.99 -0.70 2.10
CA PRO A 15 13.92 -0.51 1.13
C PRO A 15 13.06 -1.76 0.89
N HIS A 16 13.52 -2.97 1.24
CA HIS A 16 12.79 -4.23 1.06
C HIS A 16 12.06 -4.69 2.33
N ASP A 17 12.00 -3.87 3.38
CA ASP A 17 11.18 -4.12 4.56
C ASP A 17 9.68 -3.95 4.22
N HIS A 18 9.11 -4.98 3.58
CA HIS A 18 7.71 -5.00 3.17
C HIS A 18 6.75 -4.96 4.36
N ALA A 19 7.17 -5.44 5.54
CA ALA A 19 6.39 -5.31 6.77
C ALA A 19 6.25 -3.84 7.18
N ALA A 20 7.36 -3.09 7.24
CA ALA A 20 7.32 -1.65 7.50
C ALA A 20 6.49 -0.89 6.45
N ARG A 21 6.58 -1.29 5.18
CA ARG A 21 5.82 -0.64 4.11
C ARG A 21 4.31 -0.92 4.22
N TYR A 22 3.93 -2.11 4.66
CA TYR A 22 2.54 -2.46 4.92
C TYR A 22 1.97 -1.66 6.10
N ASP A 23 2.72 -1.59 7.20
CA ASP A 23 2.36 -0.79 8.38
C ASP A 23 2.26 0.70 8.01
N LEU A 24 3.18 1.19 7.17
CA LEU A 24 3.16 2.56 6.67
C LEU A 24 1.90 2.84 5.86
N ALA A 25 1.50 1.93 4.98
CA ALA A 25 0.26 2.06 4.22
C ALA A 25 -0.96 2.21 5.14
N THR A 26 -1.03 1.39 6.19
CA THR A 26 -2.12 1.43 7.17
C THR A 26 -2.13 2.74 7.95
N ALA A 27 -0.96 3.21 8.39
CA ALA A 27 -0.83 4.48 9.10
C ALA A 27 -1.17 5.70 8.22
N LEU A 28 -0.75 5.69 6.94
CA LEU A 28 -1.08 6.72 5.96
C LEU A 28 -2.59 6.76 5.68
N ASN A 29 -3.22 5.61 5.49
CA ASN A 29 -4.67 5.54 5.30
C ASN A 29 -5.43 6.12 6.52
N ALA A 30 -4.98 5.81 7.74
CA ALA A 30 -5.57 6.38 8.96
C ALA A 30 -5.43 7.91 9.06
N LYS A 31 -4.51 8.52 8.30
CA LYS A 31 -4.34 9.98 8.17
C LYS A 31 -5.10 10.59 7.00
N GLY A 32 -5.79 9.78 6.19
CA GLY A 32 -6.45 10.24 4.97
C GLY A 32 -5.52 10.35 3.76
N GLU A 33 -4.26 9.93 3.89
CA GLU A 33 -3.25 9.97 2.82
C GLU A 33 -3.42 8.77 1.86
N ARG A 34 -4.57 8.72 1.18
CA ARG A 34 -5.04 7.53 0.41
C ARG A 34 -4.10 7.13 -0.72
N GLU A 35 -3.63 8.10 -1.50
CA GLU A 35 -2.72 7.83 -2.63
C GLU A 35 -1.39 7.23 -2.16
N ALA A 36 -0.80 7.83 -1.12
CA ALA A 36 0.44 7.34 -0.54
C ALA A 36 0.27 5.95 0.10
N ALA A 37 -0.87 5.71 0.76
CA ALA A 37 -1.20 4.39 1.31
C ALA A 37 -1.32 3.32 0.21
N ALA A 38 -2.01 3.63 -0.89
CA ALA A 38 -2.15 2.71 -2.01
C ALA A 38 -0.81 2.43 -2.70
N GLU A 39 0.02 3.45 -2.92
CA GLU A 39 1.33 3.31 -3.56
C GLU A 39 2.29 2.43 -2.73
N ALA A 40 2.23 2.53 -1.40
CA ALA A 40 3.00 1.66 -0.50
C ALA A 40 2.63 0.18 -0.69
N LEU A 41 1.33 -0.16 -0.76
CA LEU A 41 0.89 -1.54 -1.01
C LEU A 41 1.19 -2.00 -2.42
N LEU A 42 0.99 -1.16 -3.44
CA LEU A 42 1.33 -1.46 -4.83
C LEU A 42 2.82 -1.73 -5.02
N THR A 43 3.67 -1.05 -4.25
CA THR A 43 5.12 -1.32 -4.24
C THR A 43 5.43 -2.71 -3.73
N ILE A 44 4.79 -3.16 -2.64
CA ILE A 44 4.95 -4.54 -2.16
C ILE A 44 4.49 -5.53 -3.24
N ILE A 45 3.31 -5.32 -3.86
CA ILE A 45 2.77 -6.22 -4.88
C ILE A 45 3.69 -6.31 -6.11
N ARG A 46 4.33 -5.20 -6.47
CA ARG A 46 5.28 -5.13 -7.60
C ARG A 46 6.60 -5.84 -7.30
N GLU A 47 7.15 -5.67 -6.10
CA GLU A 47 8.47 -6.21 -5.72
C GLU A 47 8.39 -7.67 -5.27
N GLN A 48 7.34 -8.02 -4.53
CA GLN A 48 7.13 -9.37 -4.01
C GLN A 48 5.64 -9.77 -4.11
N PRO A 49 5.17 -10.18 -5.30
CA PRO A 49 3.86 -10.79 -5.46
C PRO A 49 3.69 -11.97 -4.49
N GLY A 50 2.53 -12.10 -3.84
CA GLY A 50 2.30 -13.17 -2.86
C GLY A 50 2.85 -12.89 -1.46
N TRP A 51 3.53 -11.76 -1.21
CA TRP A 51 4.07 -11.44 0.12
C TRP A 51 3.02 -11.59 1.21
N ASN A 52 3.39 -12.34 2.26
CA ASN A 52 2.55 -12.61 3.43
C ASN A 52 1.13 -13.07 3.05
N GLN A 53 1.02 -14.13 2.25
CA GLN A 53 -0.28 -14.69 1.80
C GLN A 53 -1.17 -13.62 1.12
N ASP A 54 -0.57 -12.83 0.24
CA ASP A 54 -1.22 -11.73 -0.47
C ASP A 54 -1.74 -10.57 0.42
N ALA A 55 -1.21 -10.41 1.64
CA ALA A 55 -1.68 -9.38 2.57
C ALA A 55 -1.73 -7.98 1.95
N ALA A 56 -0.74 -7.59 1.13
CA ALA A 56 -0.72 -6.29 0.49
C ALA A 56 -1.87 -6.07 -0.50
N ARG A 57 -2.17 -7.08 -1.34
CA ARG A 57 -3.30 -7.03 -2.28
C ARG A 57 -4.62 -7.00 -1.51
N LEU A 58 -4.79 -7.87 -0.53
CA LEU A 58 -6.01 -7.94 0.28
C LEU A 58 -6.28 -6.63 1.03
N GLN A 59 -5.24 -6.00 1.59
CA GLN A 59 -5.38 -4.70 2.25
C GLN A 59 -5.76 -3.59 1.27
N LEU A 60 -5.18 -3.59 0.07
CA LEU A 60 -5.52 -2.61 -0.96
C LEU A 60 -6.98 -2.74 -1.40
N LEU A 61 -7.50 -3.96 -1.50
CA LEU A 61 -8.92 -4.21 -1.78
C LEU A 61 -9.82 -3.70 -0.64
N LYS A 62 -9.45 -3.92 0.62
CA LYS A 62 -10.17 -3.35 1.78
C LYS A 62 -10.19 -1.83 1.77
N PHE A 63 -9.09 -1.19 1.36
CA PHE A 63 -9.07 0.26 1.16
C PHE A 63 -10.07 0.70 0.09
N PHE A 64 -10.16 0.00 -1.03
CA PHE A 64 -11.14 0.32 -2.08
C PHE A 64 -12.59 0.19 -1.61
N GLU A 65 -12.89 -0.83 -0.81
CA GLU A 65 -14.21 -0.99 -0.19
C GLU A 65 -14.54 0.18 0.74
N ALA A 66 -13.56 0.61 1.55
CA ALA A 66 -13.74 1.71 2.51
C ALA A 66 -13.81 3.10 1.85
N TRP A 67 -13.04 3.34 0.78
CA TRP A 67 -13.01 4.62 0.09
C TRP A 67 -14.16 4.78 -0.93
N GLY A 68 -14.67 3.66 -1.45
CA GLY A 68 -15.69 3.63 -2.50
C GLY A 68 -15.08 3.52 -3.90
N PHE A 69 -15.90 3.05 -4.84
CA PHE A 69 -15.50 2.75 -6.22
C PHE A 69 -15.17 4.01 -7.05
N ASP A 70 -15.83 5.13 -6.74
CA ASP A 70 -15.69 6.42 -7.44
C ASP A 70 -14.61 7.33 -6.84
N ASP A 71 -13.95 6.90 -5.75
CA ASP A 71 -12.83 7.64 -5.18
C ASP A 71 -11.64 7.66 -6.15
N ALA A 72 -11.03 8.84 -6.32
CA ALA A 72 -9.93 9.04 -7.27
C ALA A 72 -8.72 8.14 -6.98
N ALA A 73 -8.38 7.90 -5.70
CA ALA A 73 -7.30 7.02 -5.30
C ALA A 73 -7.66 5.56 -5.59
N THR A 74 -8.91 5.14 -5.35
CA THR A 74 -9.41 3.81 -5.75
C THR A 74 -9.24 3.59 -7.26
N MET A 75 -9.72 4.53 -8.09
CA MET A 75 -9.64 4.41 -9.54
C MET A 75 -8.19 4.33 -10.03
N ALA A 76 -7.31 5.20 -9.52
CA ALA A 76 -5.90 5.22 -9.90
C ALA A 76 -5.17 3.92 -9.51
N ALA A 77 -5.36 3.47 -8.26
CA ALA A 77 -4.71 2.28 -7.75
C ALA A 77 -5.22 0.99 -8.42
N ARG A 78 -6.52 0.90 -8.75
CA ARG A 78 -7.06 -0.24 -9.53
C ARG A 78 -6.42 -0.37 -10.91
N ARG A 79 -6.22 0.74 -11.62
CA ARG A 79 -5.50 0.73 -12.92
C ARG A 79 -4.07 0.20 -12.76
N LYS A 80 -3.35 0.69 -11.76
CA LYS A 80 -1.98 0.23 -11.45
C LYS A 80 -1.94 -1.25 -11.05
N LEU A 81 -2.86 -1.70 -10.20
CA LEU A 81 -2.96 -3.09 -9.78
C LEU A 81 -3.23 -4.02 -10.96
N SER A 82 -4.20 -3.68 -11.81
CA SER A 82 -4.52 -4.46 -13.02
C SER A 82 -3.29 -4.60 -13.93
N ALA A 83 -2.57 -3.50 -14.16
CA ALA A 83 -1.33 -3.56 -14.91
C ALA A 83 -0.28 -4.47 -14.25
N LEU A 84 -0.16 -4.51 -12.92
CA LEU A 84 0.79 -5.43 -12.26
C LEU A 84 0.40 -6.90 -12.37
N LEU A 85 -0.90 -7.23 -12.45
CA LEU A 85 -1.38 -8.63 -12.41
C LEU A 85 -1.54 -9.27 -13.79
N PHE A 86 -1.75 -8.49 -14.84
CA PHE A 86 -2.12 -8.98 -16.17
C PHE A 86 -1.20 -8.47 -17.29
N ARG A 87 0.04 -8.10 -16.95
CA ARG A 87 1.10 -7.79 -17.91
C ARG A 87 1.82 -9.06 -18.36
#